data_AF-A0A830D591-F1
#
_entry.id   AF-A0A830D591-F1
#
_cell.length_a   1.000
_cell.length_b   1.000
_cell.length_c   1.000
_cell.angle_alpha   90.00
_cell.angle_beta   90.00
_cell.angle_gamma   90.00
#
_symmetry.space_group_name_H-M   'P 1'
#
loop_
_entity.id
_entity.type
_entity.pdbx_description
1 polymer ?
#
loop_
_entity_poly.entity_id
_entity_poly.type
_entity_poly.pdbx_seq_one_letter_code
_entity_poly.pdbx_strand_id
1 'polypeptide(L)'
;MAPSKYRGAFNVAFQICVSIGYNSATLINYGTVRIAGGWGWRISIAMAGVPAAVLAFGALFLPETPNSLIQNELDDLIEASHASKAIKHPFKNLMRRKYRPQLVMSVLIPFFQQITGINIIAFYAPILFLTIGTGENASLLSATVTGIVSSSFTVITVVLVDKIGRRPLFHFGGMLSWGPLGWVVTSEIFPLEIRSAAQSIVVAVNLSMTFIIAQVFLAMLCHLKSAIFFFFAAWVLVMSVFVYFFLPETKNIPIEKMDQIWAQHFFWKRFVVDGGQSHGDVKVIVGA
;
A
#
# COMPACT_ATOMS: atom_id res chain seq x y z
N MET A 1 3.45 1.66 -18.86
CA MET A 1 2.64 1.84 -17.61
C MET A 1 1.63 0.68 -17.51
N ALA A 2 1.21 0.18 -16.34
CA ALA A 2 0.28 -0.97 -16.31
C ALA A 2 -1.12 -0.61 -16.92
N PRO A 3 -1.70 -1.45 -17.81
CA PRO A 3 -2.99 -1.18 -18.43
C PRO A 3 -4.08 -0.91 -17.39
N SER A 4 -4.93 0.11 -17.61
CA SER A 4 -5.96 0.55 -16.65
C SER A 4 -6.90 -0.56 -16.17
N LYS A 5 -7.12 -1.59 -16.99
CA LYS A 5 -7.97 -2.75 -16.70
C LYS A 5 -7.37 -3.75 -15.71
N TYR A 6 -6.04 -3.83 -15.60
CA TYR A 6 -5.32 -4.80 -14.74
C TYR A 6 -4.35 -4.13 -13.76
N ARG A 7 -4.41 -2.80 -13.64
CA ARG A 7 -3.52 -2.02 -12.78
C ARG A 7 -3.60 -2.45 -11.31
N GLY A 8 -4.81 -2.80 -10.85
CA GLY A 8 -5.03 -3.32 -9.50
C GLY A 8 -4.25 -4.62 -9.29
N ALA A 9 -4.42 -5.60 -10.17
CA ALA A 9 -3.69 -6.86 -10.12
C ALA A 9 -2.15 -6.68 -10.13
N PHE A 10 -1.60 -5.81 -10.98
CA PHE A 10 -0.16 -5.54 -11.03
C PHE A 10 0.37 -4.88 -9.76
N ASN A 11 -0.35 -3.90 -9.20
CA ASN A 11 0.06 -3.27 -7.94
C ASN A 11 -0.03 -4.23 -6.76
N VAL A 12 -1.06 -5.10 -6.72
CA VAL A 12 -1.16 -6.14 -5.67
C VAL A 12 -0.11 -7.25 -5.88
N ALA A 13 0.38 -7.48 -7.10
CA ALA A 13 1.44 -8.47 -7.33
C ALA A 13 2.71 -8.16 -6.52
N PHE A 14 3.04 -6.88 -6.31
CA PHE A 14 4.12 -6.49 -5.38
C PHE A 14 3.86 -6.99 -3.94
N GLN A 15 2.61 -6.95 -3.50
CA GLN A 15 2.21 -7.45 -2.18
C GLN A 15 2.33 -8.98 -2.07
N ILE A 16 2.18 -9.72 -3.18
CA ILE A 16 2.45 -11.16 -3.22
C ILE A 16 3.93 -11.42 -2.92
N CYS A 17 4.83 -10.65 -3.52
CA CYS A 17 6.27 -10.76 -3.25
C CYS A 17 6.59 -10.51 -1.76
N VAL A 18 5.98 -9.49 -1.16
CA VAL A 18 6.11 -9.22 0.29
C VAL A 18 5.61 -10.41 1.11
N SER A 19 4.48 -11.01 0.72
CA SER A 19 3.89 -12.14 1.43
C SER A 19 4.74 -13.42 1.31
N ILE A 20 5.33 -13.68 0.14
CA ILE A 20 6.30 -14.77 -0.06
C ILE A 20 7.51 -14.55 0.83
N GLY A 21 8.07 -13.32 0.84
CA GLY A 21 9.20 -12.97 1.68
C GLY A 21 8.97 -13.23 3.17
N TYR A 22 7.80 -12.85 3.69
CA TYR A 22 7.41 -13.12 5.08
C TYR A 22 7.38 -14.63 5.39
N ASN A 23 6.77 -15.43 4.51
CA ASN A 23 6.65 -16.87 4.70
C ASN A 23 8.02 -17.57 4.62
N SER A 24 8.84 -17.21 3.62
CA SER A 24 10.21 -17.72 3.49
C SER A 24 11.06 -17.36 4.69
N ALA A 25 11.00 -16.12 5.19
CA ALA A 25 11.74 -15.70 6.38
C ALA A 25 11.32 -16.50 7.62
N THR A 26 10.02 -16.73 7.81
CA THR A 26 9.50 -17.51 8.94
C THR A 26 9.96 -18.96 8.88
N LEU A 27 9.96 -19.57 7.69
CA LEU A 27 10.43 -20.95 7.49
C LEU A 27 11.95 -21.08 7.71
N ILE A 28 12.72 -20.11 7.23
CA ILE A 28 14.18 -20.04 7.48
C ILE A 28 14.44 -19.90 8.98
N ASN A 29 13.67 -19.06 9.69
CA ASN A 29 13.78 -18.92 11.14
C ASN A 29 13.44 -20.23 11.86
N TYR A 30 12.41 -20.96 11.43
CA TYR A 30 12.08 -22.27 12.00
C TYR A 30 13.22 -23.30 11.86
N GLY A 31 13.93 -23.29 10.73
CA GLY A 31 15.08 -24.16 10.49
C GLY A 31 16.34 -23.73 11.26
N THR A 32 16.64 -22.43 11.28
CA THR A 32 17.88 -21.90 11.87
C THR A 32 17.92 -21.95 13.38
N VAL A 33 16.77 -21.87 14.06
CA VAL A 33 16.66 -22.03 15.52
C VAL A 33 17.09 -23.43 15.98
N ARG A 34 17.00 -24.46 15.12
CA ARG A 34 17.36 -25.86 15.45
C ARG A 34 18.85 -26.17 15.27
N ILE A 35 19.66 -25.19 14.85
CA ILE A 35 21.09 -25.40 14.61
C ILE A 35 21.81 -25.38 15.97
N ALA A 36 22.31 -26.55 16.39
CA ALA A 36 22.99 -26.77 17.68
C ALA A 36 24.21 -25.85 17.92
N GLY A 37 24.79 -25.26 16.87
CA GLY A 37 25.98 -24.40 16.97
C GLY A 37 25.74 -22.93 17.31
N GLY A 38 24.50 -22.48 17.58
CA GLY A 38 24.18 -21.10 18.02
C GLY A 38 24.36 -19.96 16.99
N TRP A 39 25.01 -20.24 15.86
CA TRP A 39 25.20 -19.38 14.69
C TRP A 39 24.02 -19.24 13.72
N GLY A 40 22.86 -19.85 14.01
CA GLY A 40 21.69 -19.85 13.11
C GLY A 40 21.18 -18.44 12.73
N TRP A 41 21.26 -17.47 13.64
CA TRP A 41 20.84 -16.08 13.37
C TRP A 41 21.61 -15.42 12.22
N ARG A 42 22.87 -15.80 12.00
CA ARG A 42 23.71 -15.29 10.90
C ARG A 42 23.15 -15.73 9.56
N ILE A 43 22.69 -16.98 9.48
CA ILE A 43 22.09 -17.55 8.27
C ILE A 43 20.75 -16.84 7.98
N SER A 44 19.91 -16.63 8.99
CA SER A 44 18.66 -15.88 8.81
C SER A 44 18.88 -14.48 8.25
N ILE A 45 19.89 -13.74 8.74
CA ILE A 45 20.23 -12.41 8.21
C ILE A 45 20.83 -12.51 6.81
N ALA A 46 21.76 -13.45 6.58
CA ALA A 46 22.43 -13.60 5.28
C ALA A 46 21.44 -13.93 4.15
N MET A 47 20.41 -14.72 4.45
CA MET A 47 19.37 -15.08 3.49
C MET A 47 18.53 -13.88 3.02
N ALA A 48 18.49 -12.77 3.78
CA ALA A 48 17.87 -11.53 3.31
C ALA A 48 18.62 -10.90 2.11
N GLY A 49 19.89 -11.27 1.91
CA GLY A 49 20.66 -10.87 0.72
C GLY A 49 20.23 -11.57 -0.56
N VAL A 50 19.57 -12.74 -0.48
CA VAL A 50 19.18 -13.52 -1.66
C VAL A 50 18.14 -12.79 -2.52
N PRO A 51 17.02 -12.25 -1.99
CA PRO A 51 16.09 -11.44 -2.79
C PRO A 51 16.76 -10.20 -3.39
N ALA A 52 17.67 -9.55 -2.66
CA ALA A 52 18.40 -8.39 -3.17
C ALA A 52 19.30 -8.76 -4.36
N ALA A 53 20.01 -9.88 -4.28
CA ALA A 53 20.84 -10.40 -5.36
C ALA A 53 19.99 -10.83 -6.58
N VAL A 54 18.84 -11.48 -6.35
CA VAL A 54 17.90 -11.85 -7.42
C VAL A 54 17.35 -10.61 -8.12
N LEU A 55 17.01 -9.55 -7.38
CA LEU A 55 16.56 -8.29 -7.97
C LEU A 55 17.69 -7.58 -8.72
N ALA A 56 18.90 -7.52 -8.15
CA ALA A 56 20.05 -6.87 -8.77
C ALA A 56 20.48 -7.60 -10.06
N PHE A 57 20.51 -8.93 -10.04
CA PHE A 57 20.86 -9.74 -11.20
C PHE A 57 19.72 -9.78 -12.21
N GLY A 58 18.47 -9.91 -11.76
CA GLY A 58 17.28 -9.86 -12.61
C GLY A 58 17.16 -8.54 -13.34
N ALA A 59 17.58 -7.42 -12.73
CA ALA A 59 17.64 -6.13 -13.38
C ALA A 59 18.59 -6.08 -14.59
N LEU A 60 19.64 -6.92 -14.62
CA LEU A 60 20.56 -7.05 -15.75
C LEU A 60 19.96 -7.81 -16.95
N PHE A 61 18.97 -8.66 -16.70
CA PHE A 61 18.30 -9.50 -17.71
C PHE A 61 16.90 -9.04 -18.07
N LEU A 62 16.41 -7.95 -17.46
CA LEU A 62 15.18 -7.31 -17.92
C LEU A 62 15.42 -6.87 -19.37
N PRO A 63 14.78 -7.51 -20.36
CA PRO A 63 14.97 -7.15 -21.74
C PRO A 63 14.52 -5.70 -21.90
N GLU A 64 15.37 -4.86 -22.50
CA GLU A 64 14.89 -3.61 -23.05
C GLU A 64 13.74 -3.96 -24.00
N THR A 65 12.55 -3.46 -23.71
CA THR A 65 11.29 -3.81 -24.38
C THR A 65 11.39 -3.66 -25.91
N PRO A 66 10.59 -4.37 -26.73
CA PRO A 66 10.70 -4.31 -28.19
C PRO A 66 10.39 -2.92 -28.80
N ASN A 67 11.18 -2.53 -29.81
CA ASN A 67 11.29 -1.18 -30.39
C ASN A 67 9.99 -0.46 -30.81
N SER A 68 8.93 -1.18 -31.19
CA SER A 68 7.66 -0.55 -31.62
C SER A 68 6.74 -0.15 -30.46
N LEU A 69 6.82 -0.84 -29.32
CA LEU A 69 6.17 -0.42 -28.08
C LEU A 69 7.01 0.64 -27.35
N ILE A 70 8.33 0.66 -27.58
CA ILE A 70 9.24 1.67 -27.03
C ILE A 70 8.82 3.05 -27.50
N GLN A 71 8.57 3.33 -28.78
CA GLN A 71 8.34 4.73 -29.17
C GLN A 71 7.12 5.35 -28.48
N ASN A 72 6.00 4.63 -28.40
CA ASN A 72 4.81 5.14 -27.70
C ASN A 72 5.02 5.25 -26.18
N GLU A 73 5.64 4.27 -25.52
CA GLU A 73 5.91 4.33 -24.07
C GLU A 73 7.08 5.27 -23.75
N LEU A 74 8.05 5.45 -24.64
CA LEU A 74 9.17 6.38 -24.54
C LEU A 74 8.67 7.79 -24.73
N ASP A 75 7.77 8.04 -25.68
CA ASP A 75 7.08 9.32 -25.83
C ASP A 75 6.23 9.61 -24.59
N ASP A 76 5.48 8.64 -24.05
CA ASP A 76 4.76 8.77 -22.78
C ASP A 76 5.71 9.05 -21.59
N LEU A 77 6.88 8.39 -21.55
CA LEU A 77 7.89 8.57 -20.50
C LEU A 77 8.64 9.89 -20.64
N ILE A 78 8.91 10.33 -21.86
CA ILE A 78 9.52 11.62 -22.20
C ILE A 78 8.52 12.72 -21.84
N GLU A 79 7.25 12.58 -22.20
CA GLU A 79 6.17 13.50 -21.82
C GLU A 79 5.98 13.53 -20.31
N ALA A 80 5.92 12.38 -19.63
CA ALA A 80 5.85 12.33 -18.17
C ALA A 80 7.11 12.91 -17.50
N SER A 81 8.29 12.72 -18.10
CA SER A 81 9.56 13.28 -17.63
C SER A 81 9.62 14.80 -17.86
N HIS A 82 9.13 15.29 -18.99
CA HIS A 82 9.00 16.73 -19.29
C HIS A 82 7.97 17.39 -18.39
N ALA A 83 6.81 16.75 -18.17
CA ALA A 83 5.79 17.19 -17.22
C ALA A 83 6.33 17.20 -15.78
N SER A 84 7.09 16.17 -15.39
CA SER A 84 7.76 16.09 -14.09
C SER A 84 8.83 17.18 -13.92
N LYS A 85 9.69 17.40 -14.93
CA LYS A 85 10.72 18.45 -14.93
C LYS A 85 10.15 19.87 -15.01
N ALA A 86 8.99 20.05 -15.63
CA ALA A 86 8.27 21.33 -15.65
C ALA A 86 7.80 21.73 -14.24
N ILE A 87 7.70 20.79 -13.31
CA ILE A 87 7.26 21.04 -11.94
C ILE A 87 8.46 21.36 -11.05
N LYS A 88 8.78 22.65 -10.95
CA LYS A 88 9.89 23.14 -10.10
C LYS A 88 9.70 22.84 -8.60
N HIS A 89 8.49 22.61 -8.09
CA HIS A 89 8.21 22.37 -6.65
C HIS A 89 7.05 21.40 -6.36
N PRO A 90 7.26 20.07 -6.42
CA PRO A 90 6.20 19.06 -6.24
C PRO A 90 5.52 19.10 -4.86
N PHE A 91 6.29 19.21 -3.77
CA PHE A 91 5.74 19.26 -2.40
C PHE A 91 4.90 20.52 -2.14
N LYS A 92 5.34 21.68 -2.66
CA LYS A 92 4.59 22.94 -2.55
C LYS A 92 3.30 22.88 -3.38
N ASN A 93 3.35 22.23 -4.54
CA ASN A 93 2.17 22.02 -5.37
C ASN A 93 1.17 21.07 -4.72
N LEU A 94 1.62 20.01 -4.05
CA LEU A 94 0.76 19.08 -3.32
C LEU A 94 -0.02 19.76 -2.18
N MET A 95 0.55 20.80 -1.54
CA MET A 95 -0.16 21.59 -0.52
C MET A 95 -1.25 22.52 -1.08
N ARG A 96 -1.38 22.64 -2.40
CA ARG A 96 -2.42 23.49 -3.01
C ARG A 96 -3.82 22.91 -2.78
N ARG A 97 -4.82 23.80 -2.75
CA ARG A 97 -6.23 23.45 -2.49
C ARG A 97 -6.76 22.37 -3.44
N LYS A 98 -6.36 22.40 -4.72
CA LYS A 98 -6.72 21.40 -5.75
C LYS A 98 -6.34 19.97 -5.34
N TYR A 99 -5.18 19.77 -4.71
CA TYR A 99 -4.67 18.44 -4.37
C TYR A 99 -4.93 18.02 -2.91
N ARG A 100 -5.79 18.75 -2.18
CA ARG A 100 -6.19 18.39 -0.81
C ARG A 100 -6.76 16.98 -0.64
N PRO A 101 -7.65 16.47 -1.51
CA PRO A 101 -8.12 15.09 -1.37
C PRO A 101 -6.95 14.10 -1.40
N GLN A 102 -6.03 14.29 -2.35
CA GLN A 102 -4.86 13.45 -2.53
C GLN A 102 -3.93 13.52 -1.32
N LEU A 103 -3.65 14.73 -0.80
CA LEU A 103 -2.81 14.92 0.39
C LEU A 103 -3.45 14.30 1.66
N VAL A 104 -4.76 14.43 1.83
CA VAL A 104 -5.45 13.81 2.97
C VAL A 104 -5.39 12.29 2.88
N MET A 105 -5.61 11.72 1.69
CA MET A 105 -5.50 10.28 1.46
C MET A 105 -4.07 9.77 1.62
N SER A 106 -3.05 10.55 1.24
CA SER A 106 -1.64 10.16 1.38
C SER A 106 -1.18 10.06 2.84
N VAL A 107 -1.88 10.72 3.77
CA VAL A 107 -1.59 10.66 5.22
C VAL A 107 -2.52 9.67 5.92
N LEU A 108 -3.83 9.73 5.66
CA LEU A 108 -4.82 8.94 6.40
C LEU A 108 -4.82 7.46 6.02
N ILE A 109 -4.61 7.11 4.75
CA ILE A 109 -4.58 5.70 4.33
C ILE A 109 -3.45 4.93 5.04
N PRO A 110 -2.17 5.37 4.99
CA PRO A 110 -1.10 4.67 5.70
C PRO A 110 -1.27 4.71 7.22
N PHE A 111 -1.85 5.78 7.77
CA PHE A 111 -2.19 5.85 9.19
C PHE A 111 -3.21 4.77 9.59
N PHE A 112 -4.33 4.66 8.87
CA PHE A 112 -5.34 3.62 9.14
C PHE A 112 -4.78 2.23 8.95
N GLN A 113 -3.97 2.03 7.90
CA GLN A 113 -3.29 0.76 7.67
C GLN A 113 -2.46 0.32 8.88
N GLN A 114 -1.73 1.24 9.53
CA GLN A 114 -0.90 0.90 10.68
C GLN A 114 -1.70 0.71 11.96
N ILE A 115 -2.74 1.50 12.17
CA ILE A 115 -3.65 1.37 13.31
C ILE A 115 -4.45 0.06 13.28
N THR A 116 -4.62 -0.58 12.12
CA THR A 116 -5.24 -1.93 12.06
C THR A 116 -4.50 -2.97 12.92
N GLY A 117 -3.24 -2.70 13.29
CA GLY A 117 -2.43 -3.61 14.08
C GLY A 117 -1.90 -4.80 13.28
N ILE A 118 -1.93 -4.77 11.95
CA ILE A 118 -1.44 -5.88 11.09
C ILE A 118 0.01 -6.29 11.45
N ASN A 119 0.90 -5.31 11.61
CA ASN A 119 2.30 -5.55 11.97
C ASN A 119 2.44 -6.05 13.40
N ILE A 120 1.62 -5.53 14.31
CA ILE A 120 1.58 -5.97 15.71
C ILE A 120 1.18 -7.44 15.80
N ILE A 121 0.05 -7.81 15.19
CA ILE A 121 -0.49 -9.16 15.28
C ILE A 121 0.52 -10.15 14.68
N ALA A 122 1.15 -9.78 13.55
CA ALA A 122 2.16 -10.62 12.91
C ALA A 122 3.38 -10.87 13.82
N PHE A 123 3.92 -9.83 14.49
CA PHE A 123 5.13 -9.98 15.32
C PHE A 123 4.85 -10.56 16.72
N TYR A 124 3.68 -10.29 17.28
CA TYR A 124 3.38 -10.63 18.67
C TYR A 124 2.47 -11.85 18.82
N ALA A 125 1.79 -12.33 17.78
CA ALA A 125 1.06 -13.60 17.85
C ALA A 125 1.94 -14.76 18.39
N PRO A 126 3.19 -14.95 17.94
CA PRO A 126 4.05 -16.00 18.48
C PRO A 126 4.39 -15.81 19.96
N ILE A 127 4.60 -14.57 20.40
CA ILE A 127 4.90 -14.22 21.80
C ILE A 127 3.68 -14.50 22.68
N LEU A 128 2.48 -14.19 22.18
CA LEU A 128 1.23 -14.47 22.87
C LEU A 128 0.99 -15.98 23.01
N PHE A 129 1.22 -16.77 21.96
CA PHE A 129 1.13 -18.23 22.07
C PHE A 129 2.18 -18.81 23.04
N LEU A 130 3.41 -18.31 23.00
CA LEU A 130 4.47 -18.74 23.92
C LEU A 130 4.11 -18.48 25.39
N THR A 131 3.53 -17.31 25.68
CA THR A 131 3.11 -16.93 27.05
C THR A 131 1.88 -17.71 27.55
N ILE A 132 1.04 -18.23 26.66
CA ILE A 132 -0.06 -19.16 27.00
C ILE A 132 0.49 -20.57 27.35
N GLY A 133 1.79 -20.80 27.21
CA GLY A 133 2.46 -22.04 27.59
C GLY A 133 2.49 -23.09 26.49
N THR A 134 2.07 -22.75 25.26
CA THR A 134 2.28 -23.62 24.10
C THR A 134 3.74 -23.48 23.68
N GLY A 135 4.54 -24.54 23.87
CA GLY A 135 6.00 -24.51 23.73
C GLY A 135 6.50 -23.90 22.41
N GLU A 136 7.81 -23.62 22.35
CA GLU A 136 8.48 -22.85 21.28
C GLU A 136 8.13 -23.33 19.85
N ASN A 137 8.00 -24.64 19.64
CA ASN A 137 7.58 -25.22 18.36
C ASN A 137 6.17 -24.77 17.92
N ALA A 138 5.21 -24.66 18.84
CA ALA A 138 3.85 -24.22 18.54
C ALA A 138 3.80 -22.71 18.22
N SER A 139 4.64 -21.92 18.87
CA SER A 139 4.75 -20.48 18.63
C SER A 139 5.29 -20.17 17.23
N LEU A 140 6.35 -20.86 16.80
CA LEU A 140 6.88 -20.74 15.43
C LEU A 140 5.91 -21.27 14.37
N LEU A 141 5.15 -22.33 14.68
CA LEU A 141 4.11 -22.85 13.79
C LEU A 141 2.98 -21.82 13.60
N SER A 142 2.61 -21.09 14.67
CA SER A 142 1.58 -20.05 14.61
C SER A 142 1.96 -18.91 13.63
N ALA A 143 3.22 -18.44 13.66
CA ALA A 143 3.72 -17.45 12.73
C ALA A 143 3.62 -17.91 11.26
N THR A 144 3.93 -19.19 11.03
CA THR A 144 3.87 -19.82 9.69
C THR A 144 2.42 -19.90 9.22
N VAL A 145 1.50 -20.32 10.09
CA VAL A 145 0.05 -20.39 9.77
C VAL A 145 -0.49 -19.00 9.45
N THR A 146 -0.17 -17.98 10.25
CA THR A 146 -0.58 -16.59 9.97
C THR A 146 -0.06 -16.10 8.62
N GLY A 147 1.20 -16.42 8.29
CA GLY A 147 1.80 -16.09 7.00
C GLY A 147 1.08 -16.73 5.81
N ILE A 148 0.72 -18.02 5.93
CA ILE A 148 0.00 -18.74 4.87
C ILE A 148 -1.39 -18.16 4.67
N VAL A 149 -2.14 -17.93 5.76
CA VAL A 149 -3.48 -17.35 5.70
C VAL A 149 -3.45 -15.96 5.06
N SER A 150 -2.50 -15.11 5.45
CA SER A 150 -2.32 -13.77 4.86
C SER A 150 -1.98 -13.84 3.36
N SER A 151 -1.13 -14.78 2.95
CA SER A 151 -0.79 -15.00 1.54
C SER A 151 -2.00 -15.44 0.72
N SER A 152 -2.78 -16.41 1.20
CA SER A 152 -3.99 -16.87 0.54
C SER A 152 -4.99 -15.73 0.35
N PHE A 153 -5.19 -14.90 1.38
CA PHE A 153 -6.10 -13.76 1.31
C PHE A 153 -5.61 -12.67 0.35
N THR A 154 -4.28 -12.49 0.25
CA THR A 154 -3.67 -11.57 -0.71
C THR A 154 -3.92 -12.05 -2.14
N VAL A 155 -3.77 -13.35 -2.43
CA VAL A 155 -4.09 -13.92 -3.76
C VAL A 155 -5.58 -13.74 -4.10
N ILE A 156 -6.47 -13.98 -3.15
CA ILE A 156 -7.91 -13.72 -3.33
C ILE A 156 -8.14 -12.24 -3.66
N THR A 157 -7.46 -11.34 -2.95
CA THR A 157 -7.55 -9.89 -3.19
C THR A 157 -7.11 -9.51 -4.61
N VAL A 158 -6.05 -10.13 -5.15
CA VAL A 158 -5.60 -9.91 -6.55
C VAL A 158 -6.70 -10.24 -7.55
N VAL A 159 -7.37 -11.38 -7.36
CA VAL A 159 -8.42 -11.84 -8.29
C VAL A 159 -9.69 -10.99 -8.16
N LEU A 160 -9.98 -10.52 -6.95
CA LEU A 160 -11.21 -9.78 -6.66
C LEU A 160 -11.09 -8.26 -6.89
N VAL A 161 -9.90 -7.65 -6.78
CA VAL A 161 -9.72 -6.19 -6.83
C VAL A 161 -10.20 -5.57 -8.14
N ASP A 162 -9.97 -6.27 -9.26
CA ASP A 162 -10.39 -5.82 -10.59
C ASP A 162 -11.80 -6.31 -10.96
N LYS A 163 -12.35 -7.33 -10.28
CA LYS A 163 -13.74 -7.80 -10.48
C LYS A 163 -14.76 -7.00 -9.70
N ILE A 164 -14.53 -6.77 -8.41
CA ILE A 164 -15.51 -6.18 -7.48
C ILE A 164 -15.29 -4.67 -7.33
N GLY A 165 -14.04 -4.18 -7.43
CA GLY A 165 -13.70 -2.77 -7.19
C GLY A 165 -13.08 -2.53 -5.82
N ARG A 166 -12.55 -1.33 -5.58
CA ARG A 166 -11.70 -1.07 -4.41
C ARG A 166 -12.55 -0.78 -3.17
N ARG A 167 -13.65 -0.02 -3.28
CA ARG A 167 -14.50 0.31 -2.12
C ARG A 167 -15.19 -0.91 -1.50
N PRO A 168 -15.83 -1.81 -2.26
CA PRO A 168 -16.51 -2.94 -1.64
C PRO A 168 -15.51 -3.91 -0.99
N LEU A 169 -14.30 -4.04 -1.55
CA LEU A 169 -13.25 -4.84 -0.93
C LEU A 169 -12.78 -4.30 0.42
N PHE A 170 -12.75 -2.98 0.63
CA PHE A 170 -12.48 -2.42 1.97
C PHE A 170 -13.57 -2.76 2.99
N HIS A 171 -14.82 -2.92 2.55
CA HIS A 171 -15.94 -3.25 3.42
C HIS A 171 -16.04 -4.75 3.71
N PHE A 172 -16.01 -5.58 2.66
CA PHE A 172 -16.14 -7.03 2.79
C PHE A 172 -14.86 -7.71 3.24
N GLY A 173 -13.70 -7.14 2.90
CA GLY A 173 -12.40 -7.71 3.21
C GLY A 173 -11.88 -7.42 4.63
N GLY A 174 -12.58 -6.56 5.38
CA GLY A 174 -12.20 -6.20 6.75
C GLY A 174 -10.72 -5.81 6.86
N MET A 175 -10.08 -6.14 8.00
CA MET A 175 -8.67 -5.84 8.28
C MET A 175 -7.68 -6.39 7.25
N LEU A 176 -7.94 -7.57 6.67
CA LEU A 176 -7.00 -8.27 5.79
C LEU A 176 -6.83 -7.58 4.43
N SER A 177 -7.87 -6.90 3.93
CA SER A 177 -7.78 -6.21 2.65
C SER A 177 -7.10 -4.84 2.71
N TRP A 178 -6.89 -4.26 3.90
CA TRP A 178 -6.21 -2.97 4.04
C TRP A 178 -4.74 -3.00 3.65
N GLY A 179 -4.06 -4.14 3.84
CA GLY A 179 -2.65 -4.29 3.49
C GLY A 179 -2.39 -4.03 2.00
N PRO A 180 -2.97 -4.83 1.09
CA PRO A 180 -2.80 -4.63 -0.35
C PRO A 180 -3.47 -3.35 -0.88
N LEU A 181 -4.68 -3.03 -0.42
CA LEU A 181 -5.43 -1.91 -0.97
C LEU A 181 -4.86 -0.56 -0.58
N GLY A 182 -4.23 -0.41 0.58
CA GLY A 182 -3.60 0.85 1.00
C GLY A 182 -2.56 1.34 -0.02
N TRP A 183 -1.74 0.42 -0.53
CA TRP A 183 -0.73 0.71 -1.55
C TRP A 183 -1.31 0.92 -2.95
N VAL A 184 -2.32 0.12 -3.33
CA VAL A 184 -2.99 0.26 -4.63
C VAL A 184 -3.71 1.60 -4.75
N VAL A 185 -4.48 1.95 -3.73
CA VAL A 185 -5.35 3.13 -3.75
C VAL A 185 -4.52 4.41 -3.74
N THR A 186 -3.47 4.46 -2.90
CA THR A 186 -2.57 5.62 -2.91
C THR A 186 -1.83 5.77 -4.24
N SER A 187 -1.48 4.70 -4.93
CA SER A 187 -0.81 4.80 -6.24
C SER A 187 -1.77 5.16 -7.39
N GLU A 188 -3.06 4.83 -7.27
CA GLU A 188 -4.10 5.17 -8.25
C GLU A 188 -4.64 6.60 -8.12
N ILE A 189 -4.65 7.18 -6.90
CA ILE A 189 -5.24 8.50 -6.63
C ILE A 189 -4.38 9.66 -7.14
N PHE A 190 -3.07 9.48 -7.24
CA PHE A 190 -2.15 10.59 -7.51
C PHE A 190 -1.95 10.85 -9.02
N PRO A 191 -2.16 12.10 -9.47
CA PRO A 191 -1.80 12.50 -10.82
C PRO A 191 -0.28 12.42 -11.01
N LEU A 192 0.14 12.19 -12.25
CA LEU A 192 1.53 11.92 -12.63
C LEU A 192 2.52 12.95 -12.05
N GLU A 193 2.13 14.22 -12.11
CA GLU A 193 2.87 15.40 -11.67
C GLU A 193 3.41 15.35 -10.23
N ILE A 194 2.59 14.85 -9.30
CA ILE A 194 2.87 14.87 -7.85
C ILE A 194 3.00 13.46 -7.27
N ARG A 195 2.90 12.41 -8.10
CA ARG A 195 2.84 11.03 -7.63
C ARG A 195 4.06 10.63 -6.81
N SER A 196 5.27 10.94 -7.27
CA SER A 196 6.50 10.59 -6.56
C SER A 196 6.60 11.26 -5.19
N ALA A 197 6.26 12.55 -5.11
CA ALA A 197 6.23 13.30 -3.86
C ALA A 197 5.11 12.86 -2.91
N ALA A 198 3.94 12.50 -3.44
CA ALA A 198 2.85 11.98 -2.63
C ALA A 198 3.14 10.55 -2.12
N GLN A 199 3.73 9.70 -2.95
CA GLN A 199 4.16 8.35 -2.56
C GLN A 199 5.27 8.37 -1.51
N SER A 200 6.22 9.31 -1.59
CA SER A 200 7.23 9.44 -0.52
C SER A 200 6.61 9.85 0.82
N ILE A 201 5.57 10.69 0.82
CA ILE A 201 4.80 10.99 2.03
C ILE A 201 4.08 9.74 2.55
N VAL A 202 3.46 8.95 1.69
CA VAL A 202 2.79 7.69 2.08
C VAL A 202 3.77 6.77 2.79
N VAL A 203 4.93 6.54 2.20
CA VAL A 203 5.99 5.69 2.78
C VAL A 203 6.51 6.29 4.09
N ALA A 204 6.76 7.59 4.15
CA ALA A 204 7.27 8.25 5.36
C ALA A 204 6.27 8.15 6.52
N VAL A 205 4.98 8.39 6.27
CA VAL A 205 3.92 8.23 7.27
C VAL A 205 3.79 6.78 7.69
N ASN A 206 3.83 5.84 6.74
CA ASN A 206 3.74 4.41 7.02
C ASN A 206 4.87 3.95 7.96
N LEU A 207 6.12 4.30 7.67
CA LEU A 207 7.28 3.95 8.50
C LEU A 207 7.24 4.64 9.87
N SER A 208 6.91 5.94 9.90
CA SER A 208 6.82 6.70 11.16
C SER A 208 5.75 6.13 12.08
N MET A 209 4.57 5.80 11.53
CA MET A 209 3.49 5.18 12.30
C MET A 209 3.85 3.76 12.74
N THR A 210 4.52 2.98 11.90
CA THR A 210 5.03 1.65 12.31
C THR A 210 5.94 1.77 13.53
N PHE A 211 6.85 2.75 13.52
CA PHE A 211 7.76 2.99 14.64
C PHE A 211 7.00 3.38 15.91
N ILE A 212 6.09 4.36 15.84
CA ILE A 212 5.30 4.82 17.00
C ILE A 212 4.49 3.68 17.60
N ILE A 213 3.78 2.92 16.75
CA ILE A 213 2.94 1.82 17.18
C ILE A 213 3.79 0.71 17.81
N ALA A 214 4.95 0.37 17.21
CA ALA A 214 5.86 -0.62 17.77
C ALA A 214 6.35 -0.26 19.19
N GLN A 215 6.64 1.03 19.44
CA GLN A 215 7.07 1.51 20.76
C GLN A 215 5.93 1.49 21.79
N VAL A 216 4.73 1.94 21.41
CA VAL A 216 3.59 2.06 22.33
C VAL A 216 2.95 0.70 22.61
N PHE A 217 3.06 -0.26 21.69
CA PHE A 217 2.34 -1.50 21.78
C PHE A 217 2.72 -2.37 22.99
N LEU A 218 4.00 -2.44 23.36
CA LEU A 218 4.41 -3.23 24.52
C LEU A 218 3.79 -2.69 25.82
N ALA A 219 3.72 -1.36 25.96
CA ALA A 219 3.01 -0.71 27.07
C ALA A 219 1.51 -0.97 27.02
N MET A 220 0.92 -0.99 25.81
CA MET A 220 -0.49 -1.32 25.58
C MET A 220 -0.79 -2.76 26.00
N LEU A 221 0.03 -3.75 25.64
CA LEU A 221 -0.12 -5.15 26.06
C LEU A 221 -0.16 -5.31 27.59
N CYS A 222 0.74 -4.62 28.30
CA CYS A 222 0.84 -4.74 29.76
C CYS A 222 -0.38 -4.16 30.49
N HIS A 223 -0.96 -3.06 30.00
CA HIS A 223 -2.08 -2.38 30.67
C HIS A 223 -3.45 -2.80 30.15
N LEU A 224 -3.58 -3.06 28.84
CA LEU A 224 -4.86 -3.22 28.15
C LEU A 224 -5.21 -4.68 27.81
N LYS A 225 -4.42 -5.71 28.19
CA LYS A 225 -4.75 -7.14 28.07
C LYS A 225 -5.70 -7.47 26.90
N SER A 226 -6.96 -7.85 27.18
CA SER A 226 -8.00 -8.17 26.19
C SER A 226 -8.70 -6.96 25.59
N ALA A 227 -8.62 -5.78 26.23
CA ALA A 227 -9.20 -4.52 25.75
C ALA A 227 -8.57 -4.04 24.42
N ILE A 228 -7.38 -4.53 24.07
CA ILE A 228 -6.68 -4.21 22.82
C ILE A 228 -7.48 -4.64 21.59
N PHE A 229 -8.18 -5.78 21.66
CA PHE A 229 -9.03 -6.23 20.55
C PHE A 229 -10.20 -5.27 20.32
N PHE A 230 -10.78 -4.71 21.38
CA PHE A 230 -11.84 -3.69 21.27
C PHE A 230 -11.30 -2.37 20.73
N PHE A 231 -10.08 -1.98 21.11
CA PHE A 231 -9.40 -0.80 20.55
C PHE A 231 -9.23 -0.93 19.03
N PHE A 232 -8.73 -2.07 18.55
CA PHE A 232 -8.59 -2.31 17.10
C PHE A 232 -9.95 -2.40 16.40
N ALA A 233 -10.94 -3.08 16.99
CA ALA A 233 -12.27 -3.15 16.41
C ALA A 233 -12.95 -1.77 16.27
N ALA A 234 -12.80 -0.90 17.27
CA ALA A 234 -13.30 0.47 17.21
C ALA A 234 -12.65 1.27 16.07
N TRP A 235 -11.33 1.15 15.91
CA TRP A 235 -10.61 1.81 14.81
C TRP A 235 -10.95 1.24 13.44
N VAL A 236 -11.22 -0.06 13.34
CA VAL A 236 -11.73 -0.71 12.12
C VAL A 236 -13.04 -0.08 11.69
N LEU A 237 -13.97 0.15 12.62
CA LEU A 237 -15.24 0.82 12.31
C LEU A 237 -15.00 2.26 11.84
N VAL A 238 -14.14 3.02 12.52
CA VAL A 238 -13.83 4.41 12.14
C VAL A 238 -13.25 4.47 10.72
N MET A 239 -12.30 3.61 10.38
CA MET A 239 -11.69 3.60 9.05
C MET A 239 -12.65 3.11 7.97
N SER A 240 -13.52 2.14 8.27
CA SER A 240 -14.56 1.68 7.33
C SER A 240 -15.57 2.80 7.05
N VAL A 241 -15.99 3.54 8.07
CA VAL A 241 -16.84 4.74 7.90
C VAL A 241 -16.12 5.80 7.06
N PHE A 242 -14.83 6.03 7.32
CA PHE A 242 -14.05 6.97 6.53
C PHE A 242 -13.99 6.59 5.04
N VAL A 243 -13.72 5.34 4.71
CA VAL A 243 -13.69 4.87 3.31
C VAL A 243 -15.06 4.98 2.65
N TYR A 244 -16.12 4.64 3.37
CA TYR A 244 -17.49 4.74 2.88
C TYR A 244 -17.86 6.17 2.45
N PHE A 245 -17.50 7.17 3.26
CA PHE A 245 -17.86 8.56 2.99
C PHE A 245 -16.85 9.31 2.12
N PHE A 246 -15.55 9.06 2.26
CA PHE A 246 -14.53 9.97 1.69
C PHE A 246 -13.75 9.40 0.52
N LEU A 247 -13.65 8.08 0.34
CA LEU A 247 -12.83 7.49 -0.71
C LEU A 247 -13.68 7.17 -1.94
N PRO A 248 -13.63 7.88 -3.08
CA PRO A 248 -14.38 7.49 -4.28
C PRO A 248 -13.92 6.15 -4.87
N GLU A 249 -14.75 5.54 -5.71
CA GLU A 249 -14.37 4.30 -6.42
C GLU A 249 -13.34 4.64 -7.52
N THR A 250 -12.23 3.90 -7.55
CA THR A 250 -11.09 4.14 -8.46
C THR A 250 -11.01 3.12 -9.60
N LYS A 251 -11.86 2.09 -9.57
CA LYS A 251 -11.87 1.00 -10.55
C LYS A 251 -12.00 1.50 -12.00
N ASN A 252 -11.12 1.01 -12.88
CA ASN A 252 -11.12 1.24 -14.33
C ASN A 252 -10.99 2.71 -14.78
N ILE A 253 -10.61 3.62 -13.88
CA ILE A 253 -10.43 5.04 -14.22
C ILE A 253 -8.98 5.28 -14.70
N PRO A 254 -8.78 5.87 -15.89
CA PRO A 254 -7.47 6.36 -16.30
C PRO A 254 -6.97 7.41 -15.32
N ILE A 255 -5.67 7.39 -14.98
CA ILE A 255 -5.10 8.25 -13.94
C ILE A 255 -5.30 9.73 -14.27
N GLU A 256 -5.23 10.10 -15.56
CA GLU A 256 -5.49 11.45 -16.05
C GLU A 256 -6.90 11.97 -15.72
N LYS A 257 -7.89 11.07 -15.62
CA LYS A 257 -9.29 11.44 -15.36
C LYS A 257 -9.66 11.41 -13.88
N MET A 258 -8.70 11.13 -13.00
CA MET A 258 -8.96 11.02 -11.56
C MET A 258 -9.50 12.34 -10.97
N ASP A 259 -9.06 13.50 -11.51
CA ASP A 259 -9.57 14.82 -11.11
C ASP A 259 -11.09 14.97 -11.31
N GLN A 260 -11.67 14.35 -12.35
CA GLN A 260 -13.11 14.41 -12.64
C GLN A 260 -13.93 13.72 -11.55
N ILE A 261 -13.43 12.60 -11.02
CA ILE A 261 -14.09 11.82 -9.97
C ILE A 261 -14.10 12.60 -8.65
N TRP A 262 -12.98 13.26 -8.33
CA TRP A 262 -12.93 14.13 -7.15
C TRP A 262 -13.85 15.34 -7.27
N ALA A 263 -14.03 15.87 -8.49
CA ALA A 263 -14.97 16.97 -8.77
C ALA A 263 -16.45 16.56 -8.68
N GLN A 264 -16.78 15.29 -8.92
CA GLN A 264 -18.15 14.76 -8.77
C GLN A 264 -18.48 14.36 -7.33
N HIS A 265 -17.48 14.16 -6.48
CA HIS A 265 -17.68 13.72 -5.10
C HIS A 265 -18.35 14.80 -4.23
N PHE A 266 -19.37 14.42 -3.44
CA PHE A 266 -20.18 15.37 -2.65
C PHE A 266 -19.35 16.30 -1.75
N PHE A 267 -18.30 15.75 -1.12
CA PHE A 267 -17.42 16.49 -0.21
C PHE A 267 -16.18 17.11 -0.86
N TRP A 268 -15.55 16.43 -1.83
CA TRP A 268 -14.25 16.84 -2.37
C TRP A 268 -14.37 17.86 -3.51
N LYS A 269 -15.55 17.98 -4.13
CA LYS A 269 -15.82 18.96 -5.19
C LYS A 269 -15.44 20.39 -4.82
N ARG A 270 -15.64 20.80 -3.56
CA ARG A 270 -15.32 22.13 -3.02
C ARG A 270 -13.82 22.48 -2.98
N PHE A 271 -12.96 21.49 -3.18
CA PHE A 271 -11.51 21.68 -3.19
C PHE A 271 -10.93 21.58 -4.60
N VAL A 272 -11.55 20.80 -5.47
CA VAL A 272 -11.07 20.55 -6.84
C VAL A 272 -11.62 21.57 -7.84
N VAL A 273 -12.91 21.96 -7.73
CA VAL A 273 -13.58 22.86 -8.69
C VAL A 273 -13.12 24.31 -8.53
N ASP A 274 -13.00 24.81 -7.30
CA ASP A 274 -12.57 26.19 -7.01
C ASP A 274 -11.11 26.48 -7.40
N GLY A 275 -10.30 25.45 -7.70
CA GLY A 275 -8.90 25.57 -8.10
C GLY A 275 -8.68 25.64 -9.62
N GLY A 276 -9.74 25.44 -10.42
CA GLY A 276 -9.66 25.31 -11.89
C GLY A 276 -9.89 26.61 -12.69
N GLN A 277 -10.29 27.72 -12.06
CA GLN A 277 -10.63 28.96 -12.76
C GLN A 277 -9.44 29.85 -13.14
N SER A 278 -8.22 29.31 -13.23
CA SER A 278 -7.06 30.14 -13.63
C SER A 278 -6.08 29.37 -14.50
N HIS A 279 -6.52 28.86 -15.65
CA HIS A 279 -5.75 28.83 -16.90
C HIS A 279 -6.63 28.37 -18.08
N GLY A 280 -6.97 29.33 -18.95
CA GLY A 280 -7.26 29.09 -20.37
C GLY A 280 -8.70 28.69 -20.72
N ASP A 281 -9.55 29.69 -20.93
CA ASP A 281 -10.63 29.60 -21.91
C ASP A 281 -10.04 29.23 -23.28
N VAL A 282 -9.98 27.95 -23.62
CA VAL A 282 -10.09 27.52 -25.02
C VAL A 282 -11.58 27.32 -25.26
N LYS A 283 -12.25 28.43 -25.56
CA LYS A 283 -13.52 28.42 -26.27
C LYS A 283 -13.34 27.53 -27.49
N VAL A 284 -14.00 26.38 -27.47
CA VAL A 284 -14.25 25.58 -28.66
C VAL A 284 -15.09 26.47 -29.58
N ILE A 285 -14.42 27.11 -30.55
CA ILE A 285 -15.06 27.74 -31.69
C ILE A 285 -15.51 26.57 -32.57
N VAL A 286 -16.71 26.02 -32.31
CA VAL A 286 -17.45 25.32 -33.35
C VAL A 286 -18.08 26.42 -34.17
N GLY A 287 -17.43 26.76 -35.29
CA GLY A 287 -18.00 27.61 -36.32
C GLY A 287 -19.24 26.94 -36.90
N ALA A 288 -20.34 27.69 -36.87
CA ALA A 288 -21.48 27.53 -37.75
C ALA A 288 -21.13 28.00 -39.17
#